data_AF-A0A3P7J004-F1
#
_entry.id   AF-A0A3P7J004-F1
#
_cell.length_a   1.000
_cell.length_b   1.000
_cell.length_c   1.000
_cell.angle_alpha   90.00
_cell.angle_beta   90.00
_cell.angle_gamma   90.00
#
_symmetry.space_group_name_H-M   'P 1'
#
loop_
_entity.id
_entity.type
_entity.pdbx_description
1 polymer ?
#
loop_
_entity_poly.entity_id
_entity_poly.type
_entity_poly.pdbx_seq_one_letter_code
_entity_poly.pdbx_strand_id
1 'polypeptide(L)'
;MDRRKFDVIIGTSPRGEPVNNMYVNTLNNINVLLVFGGVAGVDAALEAEEALMETRAEEAFDRLINSLPHKGSNSERVEENVFITLAEVTMRLEQLFSS
;
A
#
# COMPACT_ATOMS: atom_id res chain seq x y z
N MET A 1 -9.36 10.97 -8.98
CA MET A 1 -9.23 9.54 -9.34
C MET A 1 -10.62 8.90 -9.26
N ASP A 2 -11.04 8.09 -10.23
CA ASP A 2 -12.34 7.41 -10.16
C ASP A 2 -12.20 6.13 -9.32
N ARG A 3 -12.42 6.24 -8.00
CA ARG A 3 -12.25 5.16 -7.01
C ARG A 3 -13.00 3.89 -7.38
N ARG A 4 -14.13 4.02 -8.10
CA ARG A 4 -15.01 2.93 -8.54
C ARG A 4 -14.39 1.99 -9.58
N LYS A 5 -13.22 2.35 -10.13
CA LYS A 5 -12.47 1.49 -11.08
C LYS A 5 -11.56 0.49 -10.39
N PHE A 6 -11.38 0.60 -9.07
CA PHE A 6 -10.48 -0.23 -8.31
C PHE A 6 -11.26 -0.96 -7.21
N ASP A 7 -11.01 -2.25 -7.08
CA ASP A 7 -11.60 -3.09 -6.05
C ASP A 7 -10.89 -2.89 -4.71
N VAL A 8 -9.60 -2.52 -4.76
CA VAL A 8 -8.81 -2.18 -3.58
C VAL A 8 -7.73 -1.15 -3.94
N ILE A 9 -7.57 -0.16 -3.08
CA ILE A 9 -6.54 0.87 -3.16
C ILE A 9 -5.60 0.72 -1.99
N ILE A 10 -4.33 0.49 -2.29
CA ILE A 10 -3.31 0.10 -1.32
C ILE A 10 -2.21 1.16 -1.32
N GLY A 11 -1.98 1.78 -0.18
CA GLY A 11 -0.86 2.70 0.03
C GLY A 11 0.35 1.99 0.62
N THR A 12 1.57 2.39 0.23
CA THR A 12 2.80 1.90 0.86
C THR A 12 3.24 2.81 2.01
N SER A 13 3.47 2.21 3.17
CA SER A 13 3.83 2.93 4.39
C SER A 13 4.68 2.05 5.30
N PRO A 14 5.74 2.60 5.93
CA PRO A 14 6.44 1.91 7.02
C PRO A 14 5.53 1.53 8.21
N ARG A 15 4.40 2.23 8.38
CA ARG A 15 3.38 1.99 9.42
C ARG A 15 2.30 1.00 8.98
N GLY A 16 2.31 0.57 7.72
CA GLY A 16 1.35 -0.38 7.18
C GLY A 16 1.51 -1.79 7.77
N GLU A 17 0.52 -2.64 7.52
CA GLU A 17 0.59 -4.05 7.89
C GLU A 17 1.58 -4.80 7.00
N PRO A 18 2.23 -5.88 7.49
CA PRO A 18 3.04 -6.74 6.62
C PRO A 18 2.21 -7.26 5.43
N VAL A 19 2.79 -7.27 4.23
CA VAL A 19 2.08 -7.73 3.00
C VAL A 19 1.46 -9.11 3.16
N ASN A 20 2.07 -10.00 3.94
CA ASN A 20 1.53 -11.34 4.22
C ASN A 20 0.18 -11.33 4.95
N ASN A 21 -0.16 -10.25 5.65
CA ASN A 21 -1.45 -10.09 6.32
C ASN A 21 -2.52 -9.51 5.38
N MET A 22 -2.12 -9.02 4.20
CA MET A 22 -3.05 -8.50 3.20
C MET A 22 -4.04 -9.59 2.80
N TYR A 23 -5.32 -9.22 2.79
CA TYR A 23 -6.40 -10.02 2.24
C TYR A 23 -7.17 -9.20 1.21
N VAL A 24 -7.46 -9.83 0.07
CA VAL A 24 -8.28 -9.28 -1.00
C VAL A 24 -9.29 -10.34 -1.41
N ASN A 25 -10.52 -9.93 -1.74
CA ASN A 25 -11.53 -10.86 -2.25
C ASN A 25 -11.11 -11.39 -3.62
N THR A 26 -10.86 -12.70 -3.72
CA THR A 26 -10.32 -13.36 -4.93
C THR A 26 -11.38 -14.00 -5.83
N LEU A 27 -12.67 -13.77 -5.57
CA LEU A 27 -13.75 -14.42 -6.32
C LEU A 27 -13.83 -14.02 -7.81
N ASN A 28 -13.20 -12.92 -8.24
CA ASN A 28 -13.18 -12.41 -9.61
C ASN A 28 -11.83 -11.74 -9.95
N ASN A 29 -11.64 -11.33 -11.22
CA ASN A 29 -10.58 -10.40 -11.58
C ASN A 29 -10.68 -9.13 -10.71
N ILE A 30 -9.57 -8.77 -10.05
CA ILE A 30 -9.47 -7.58 -9.21
C ILE A 30 -8.64 -6.50 -9.89
N ASN A 31 -9.04 -5.25 -9.69
CA ASN A 31 -8.30 -4.07 -10.08
C ASN A 31 -7.67 -3.46 -8.83
N VAL A 32 -6.36 -3.67 -8.67
CA VAL A 32 -5.58 -3.13 -7.55
C VAL A 32 -4.92 -1.82 -7.97
N LEU A 33 -5.07 -0.76 -7.17
CA LEU A 33 -4.21 0.41 -7.28
C LEU A 33 -3.17 0.41 -6.17
N LEU A 34 -1.89 0.35 -6.54
CA LEU A 34 -0.77 0.58 -5.64
C LEU A 34 -0.36 2.06 -5.69
N VAL A 35 -0.29 2.69 -4.52
CA VAL A 35 0.09 4.09 -4.37
C VAL A 35 1.39 4.17 -3.58
N PHE A 36 2.41 4.72 -4.22
CA PHE A 36 3.74 4.91 -3.67
C PHE A 36 3.91 6.36 -3.23
N GLY A 37 4.33 6.56 -1.99
CA GLY A 37 4.73 7.88 -1.51
C GLY A 37 6.19 8.22 -1.78
N GLY A 38 6.57 9.46 -1.47
CA GLY A 38 7.96 9.92 -1.48
C GLY A 38 8.78 9.38 -0.31
N VAL A 39 9.91 10.02 0.01
CA VAL A 39 10.85 9.61 1.08
C VAL A 39 10.20 9.44 2.47
N ALA A 40 9.13 10.17 2.73
CA ALA A 40 8.37 10.08 3.98
C ALA A 40 7.07 9.27 3.84
N GLY A 41 7.00 8.37 2.84
CA GLY A 41 5.85 7.52 2.56
C GLY A 41 4.66 8.29 2.01
N VAL A 42 3.53 7.61 1.82
CA VAL A 42 2.26 8.32 1.62
C VAL A 42 1.96 9.14 2.88
N ASP A 43 2.42 8.67 4.04
CA ASP A 43 2.34 9.27 5.37
C ASP A 43 2.65 10.77 5.47
N ALA A 44 3.62 11.30 4.71
CA ALA A 44 3.89 12.75 4.73
C ALA A 44 2.92 13.58 3.87
N ALA A 45 2.38 13.02 2.80
CA ALA A 45 1.28 13.66 2.07
C ALA A 45 0.00 13.64 2.93
N LEU A 46 -0.15 12.57 3.69
CA LEU A 46 -1.22 12.28 4.62
C LEU A 46 -1.19 13.21 5.87
N GLU A 47 -0.02 13.46 6.46
CA GLU A 47 0.17 14.37 7.61
C GLU A 47 0.15 15.86 7.23
N ALA A 48 0.54 16.21 6.00
CA ALA A 48 0.44 17.58 5.51
C ALA A 48 -1.02 18.06 5.33
N GLU A 49 -1.96 17.12 5.18
CA GLU A 49 -3.41 17.39 5.03
C GLU A 49 -4.14 17.41 6.39
N GLU A 50 -3.62 16.72 7.42
CA GLU A 50 -4.16 16.76 8.80
C GLU A 50 -4.10 18.15 9.46
N ALA A 51 -3.30 19.08 8.93
CA ALA A 51 -3.30 20.48 9.37
C ALA A 51 -4.59 21.25 9.00
N LEU A 52 -5.45 20.70 8.13
CA LEU A 52 -6.67 21.34 7.63
C LEU A 52 -7.98 20.72 8.13
N MET A 53 -7.94 19.72 9.02
CA MET A 53 -9.11 19.07 9.64
C MET A 53 -10.22 18.67 8.66
N GLU A 54 -10.23 17.44 8.13
CA GLU A 54 -11.53 16.74 7.91
C GLU A 54 -11.46 15.25 7.54
N THR A 55 -10.33 14.69 7.12
CA THR A 55 -10.25 13.24 6.82
C THR A 55 -8.92 12.65 7.21
N ARG A 56 -8.95 11.50 7.90
CA ARG A 56 -7.73 10.74 8.15
C ARG A 56 -7.25 10.21 6.80
N ALA A 57 -6.03 10.55 6.45
CA ALA A 57 -5.22 9.91 5.45
C ALA A 57 -5.46 8.40 5.19
N GLU A 58 -5.59 7.61 6.26
CA GLU A 58 -5.86 6.18 6.16
C GLU A 58 -7.22 5.87 5.52
N GLU A 59 -8.14 6.84 5.46
CA GLU A 59 -9.44 6.76 4.79
C GLU A 59 -9.32 6.87 3.26
N ALA A 60 -8.20 7.37 2.73
CA ALA A 60 -7.95 7.40 1.28
C ALA A 60 -7.63 6.01 0.72
N PHE A 61 -7.13 5.11 1.56
CA PHE A 61 -6.70 3.76 1.20
C PHE A 61 -7.60 2.71 1.84
N ASP A 62 -7.86 1.64 1.12
CA ASP A 62 -8.50 0.47 1.73
C ASP A 62 -7.53 -0.27 2.65
N ARG A 63 -6.23 -0.20 2.34
CA ARG A 63 -5.14 -0.83 3.10
C ARG A 63 -3.88 0.02 3.03
N LEU A 64 -3.10 0.00 4.12
CA LEU A 64 -1.72 0.44 4.14
C LEU A 64 -0.82 -0.76 4.39
N ILE A 65 0.17 -0.97 3.53
CA ILE A 65 1.09 -2.11 3.64
C ILE A 65 2.54 -1.67 3.83
N ASN A 66 3.28 -2.47 4.59
CA ASN A 66 4.72 -2.44 4.68
C ASN A 66 5.29 -3.67 3.96
N SER A 67 5.87 -3.45 2.78
CA SER A 67 6.49 -4.47 1.93
C SER A 67 7.87 -4.92 2.41
N LEU A 68 8.47 -4.23 3.38
CA LEU A 68 9.78 -4.56 3.94
C LEU A 68 9.85 -4.27 5.45
N PRO A 69 9.10 -5.03 6.29
CA PRO A 69 8.99 -4.77 7.73
C PRO A 69 10.31 -4.94 8.49
N HIS A 70 11.27 -5.69 7.93
CA HIS A 70 12.57 -5.98 8.55
C HIS A 70 13.72 -5.39 7.76
N LYS A 71 13.58 -4.14 7.27
CA LYS A 71 14.65 -3.47 6.53
C LYS A 71 15.90 -3.26 7.39
N GLY A 72 17.06 -3.47 6.78
CA GLY A 72 18.37 -3.20 7.40
C GLY A 72 18.84 -1.75 7.26
N SER A 73 18.06 -0.89 6.59
CA SER A 73 18.39 0.52 6.33
C SER A 73 17.47 1.47 7.10
N ASN A 74 17.92 2.70 7.33
CA ASN A 74 17.10 3.75 7.94
C ASN A 74 15.94 4.19 7.02
N SER A 75 16.14 4.15 5.70
CA SER A 75 15.17 4.54 4.69
C SER A 75 15.29 3.66 3.45
N GLU A 76 14.20 3.58 2.68
CA GLU A 76 14.18 2.99 1.34
C GLU A 76 13.97 4.12 0.35
N ARG A 77 14.67 4.09 -0.78
CA ARG A 77 14.35 5.01 -1.87
C ARG A 77 13.06 4.57 -2.55
N VAL A 78 12.37 5.51 -3.19
CA VAL A 78 11.08 5.23 -3.83
C VAL A 78 11.24 4.16 -4.91
N GLU A 79 12.31 4.21 -5.68
CA GLU A 79 12.60 3.23 -6.73
C GLU A 79 12.84 1.82 -6.18
N GLU A 80 13.46 1.69 -5.00
CA GLU A 80 13.65 0.40 -4.32
C GLU A 80 12.31 -0.14 -3.82
N ASN A 81 11.52 0.74 -3.19
CA ASN A 81 10.22 0.40 -2.62
C ASN A 81 9.21 -0.04 -3.69
N VAL A 82 9.25 0.55 -4.89
CA VAL A 82 8.41 0.14 -6.03
C VAL A 82 8.66 -1.31 -6.40
N PHE A 83 9.93 -1.70 -6.60
CA PHE A 83 10.25 -3.07 -7.00
C PHE A 83 9.91 -4.09 -5.92
N ILE A 84 10.25 -3.80 -4.66
CA ILE A 84 9.97 -4.69 -3.53
C ILE A 84 8.47 -4.89 -3.37
N THR A 85 7.70 -3.81 -3.39
CA THR A 85 6.24 -3.89 -3.23
C THR A 85 5.59 -4.65 -4.38
N LEU A 86 6.01 -4.41 -5.63
CA LEU A 86 5.45 -5.15 -6.77
C LEU A 86 5.73 -6.65 -6.67
N ALA A 87 6.93 -7.05 -6.24
CA ALA A 87 7.28 -8.45 -6.05
C ALA A 87 6.44 -9.10 -4.93
N GLU A 88 6.40 -8.48 -3.75
CA GLU A 88 5.68 -9.00 -2.58
C GLU A 88 4.17 -9.06 -2.82
N VAL A 89 3.57 -8.01 -3.39
CA VAL A 89 2.14 -7.98 -3.68
C VAL A 89 1.77 -8.99 -4.76
N THR A 90 2.58 -9.14 -5.82
CA THR A 90 2.32 -10.15 -6.87
C THR A 90 2.34 -11.56 -6.27
N MET A 91 3.38 -11.90 -5.50
CA MET A 91 3.45 -13.19 -4.81
C MET A 91 2.26 -13.42 -3.88
N ARG A 92 1.86 -12.39 -3.10
CA ARG A 92 0.74 -12.52 -2.18
C ARG A 92 -0.59 -12.72 -2.92
N LEU A 93 -0.81 -12.02 -4.02
CA LEU A 93 -2.00 -12.21 -4.85
C LEU A 93 -2.04 -13.63 -5.44
N GLU A 94 -0.92 -14.14 -5.96
CA GLU A 94 -0.83 -15.52 -6.46
C GLU A 94 -1.19 -16.55 -5.38
N GLN A 95 -0.72 -16.37 -4.15
CA GLN A 95 -1.08 -17.23 -3.02
C GLN A 95 -2.59 -17.19 -2.73
N LEU A 96 -3.19 -15.99 -2.71
CA LEU A 96 -4.62 -15.80 -2.43
C LEU A 96 -5.51 -16.36 -3.56
N PHE A 97 -5.05 -16.36 -4.81
CA PHE A 97 -5.78 -16.96 -5.94
C PHE A 97 -5.59 -18.48 -6.05
N SER A 98 -4.53 -19.02 -5.45
CA SER A 98 -4.22 -20.46 -5.46
C SER A 98 -4.80 -21.22 -4.27
N SER A 99 -5.49 -20.53 -3.35
CA SER A 99 -6.11 -21.10 -2.14
C SER A 99 -7.62 -21.19 -2.26
#